data_AF-A0A072NVT7-F1
#
_entry.id   AF-A0A072NVT7-F1
#
_cell.length_a   1.000
_cell.length_b   1.000
_cell.length_c   1.000
_cell.angle_alpha   90.00
_cell.angle_beta   90.00
_cell.angle_gamma   90.00
#
_symmetry.space_group_name_H-M   'P 1'
#
loop_
_entity.id
_entity.type
_entity.pdbx_description
1 polymer ?
#
loop_
_entity_poly.entity_id
_entity_poly.type
_entity_poly.pdbx_seq_one_letter_code
_entity_poly.pdbx_strand_id
1 'polypeptide(L)'
;MAKKKVQNQKQKNQKNEQQDKISILDHLDQNVFAKLKEKQSELKMEAKKQQELEEEQKRLERKQREKNKSFEDLFNESNLDWKKFK
;
A
#
# COMPACT_ATOMS: atom_id res chain seq x y z
N MET A 1 -63.48 15.94 -10.95
CA MET A 1 -62.39 14.99 -11.26
C MET A 1 -60.96 15.48 -10.94
N ALA A 2 -60.75 16.73 -10.52
CA ALA A 2 -59.40 17.28 -10.28
C ALA A 2 -58.69 16.73 -9.01
N LYS A 3 -59.43 16.33 -7.96
CA LYS A 3 -58.86 15.88 -6.68
C LYS A 3 -58.10 14.53 -6.77
N LYS A 4 -58.45 13.65 -7.72
CA LYS A 4 -57.81 12.33 -7.89
C LYS A 4 -56.44 12.42 -8.58
N LYS A 5 -56.17 13.49 -9.34
CA LYS A 5 -54.87 13.70 -10.03
C LYS A 5 -53.77 14.18 -9.09
N VAL A 6 -54.11 14.97 -8.07
CA VAL A 6 -53.16 15.54 -7.09
C VAL A 6 -52.59 14.48 -6.14
N GLN A 7 -53.40 13.49 -5.75
CA GLN A 7 -52.93 12.39 -4.88
C GLN A 7 -51.88 11.49 -5.56
N ASN A 8 -52.00 11.28 -6.88
CA ASN A 8 -51.08 10.40 -7.62
C ASN A 8 -49.70 11.05 -7.88
N GLN A 9 -49.61 12.38 -7.86
CA GLN A 9 -48.33 13.10 -8.00
C GLN A 9 -47.49 13.09 -6.71
N LYS A 10 -48.13 13.16 -5.53
CA LYS A 10 -47.44 13.10 -4.23
C LYS A 10 -46.71 11.77 -3.99
N GLN A 11 -47.29 10.66 -4.41
CA GLN A 11 -46.67 9.33 -4.26
C GLN A 11 -45.45 9.13 -5.16
N LYS A 12 -45.41 9.79 -6.33
CA LYS A 12 -44.27 9.72 -7.26
C LYS A 12 -43.05 10.47 -6.73
N ASN A 13 -43.24 11.65 -6.13
CA ASN A 13 -42.14 12.43 -5.54
C ASN A 13 -41.48 11.73 -4.35
N GLN A 14 -42.27 11.11 -3.46
CA GLN A 14 -41.72 10.39 -2.30
C GLN A 14 -40.87 9.17 -2.70
N LYS A 15 -41.25 8.50 -3.79
CA LYS A 15 -40.50 7.34 -4.31
C LYS A 15 -39.17 7.76 -4.94
N ASN A 16 -39.13 8.91 -5.63
CA ASN A 16 -37.90 9.47 -6.17
C ASN A 16 -36.94 9.92 -5.05
N GLU A 17 -37.44 10.63 -4.02
CA GLU A 17 -36.60 11.06 -2.88
C GLU A 17 -35.98 9.87 -2.12
N GLN A 18 -36.68 8.74 -2.04
CA GLN A 18 -36.11 7.51 -1.45
C GLN A 18 -35.03 6.89 -2.34
N GLN A 19 -35.21 6.88 -3.66
CA GLN A 19 -34.20 6.40 -4.60
C GLN A 19 -32.94 7.27 -4.59
N ASP A 20 -33.11 8.59 -4.54
CA ASP A 20 -32.00 9.54 -4.47
C ASP A 20 -31.18 9.33 -3.18
N LYS A 21 -31.85 9.12 -2.04
CA LYS A 21 -31.16 8.82 -0.76
C LYS A 21 -30.37 7.51 -0.81
N ILE A 22 -30.91 6.47 -1.44
CA ILE A 22 -30.22 5.18 -1.60
C ILE A 22 -28.99 5.35 -2.51
N SER A 23 -29.11 6.11 -3.59
CA SER A 23 -27.99 6.40 -4.49
C SER A 23 -26.90 7.23 -3.81
N ILE A 24 -27.25 8.24 -3.01
CA ILE A 24 -26.29 9.06 -2.25
C ILE A 24 -25.50 8.21 -1.24
N LEU A 25 -26.16 7.28 -0.55
CA LEU A 25 -25.52 6.34 0.37
C LEU A 25 -24.50 5.44 -0.35
N ASP A 26 -24.90 4.84 -1.47
CA ASP A 26 -24.01 3.97 -2.26
C ASP A 26 -22.79 4.75 -2.80
N HIS A 27 -22.98 5.98 -3.28
CA HIS A 27 -21.87 6.83 -3.69
C HIS A 27 -20.93 7.21 -2.54
N LEU A 28 -21.46 7.43 -1.33
CA LEU A 28 -20.64 7.72 -0.16
C LEU A 28 -19.80 6.50 0.23
N ASP A 29 -20.39 5.31 0.24
CA ASP A 29 -19.68 4.06 0.53
C ASP A 29 -18.58 3.77 -0.51
N GLN A 30 -18.85 4.02 -1.79
CA GLN A 30 -17.86 3.90 -2.86
C GLN A 30 -16.69 4.89 -2.68
N ASN A 31 -16.97 6.15 -2.29
CA ASN A 31 -15.95 7.16 -2.03
C ASN A 31 -15.08 6.79 -0.81
N VAL A 32 -15.70 6.27 0.25
CA VAL A 32 -14.98 5.79 1.44
C VAL A 32 -14.07 4.61 1.08
N PHE A 33 -14.58 3.67 0.29
CA PHE A 33 -13.80 2.52 -0.18
C PHE A 33 -12.64 2.95 -1.08
N ALA A 34 -12.85 3.90 -1.99
CA ALA A 34 -11.81 4.46 -2.84
C ALA A 34 -10.68 5.08 -2.00
N LYS A 35 -11.04 5.88 -0.99
CA LYS A 35 -10.07 6.53 -0.09
C LYS A 35 -9.28 5.51 0.75
N LEU A 36 -9.92 4.43 1.20
CA LEU A 36 -9.23 3.34 1.90
C LEU A 36 -8.24 2.62 0.97
N LYS A 37 -8.61 2.38 -0.29
CA LYS A 37 -7.75 1.74 -1.28
C LYS A 37 -6.55 2.61 -1.65
N GLU A 38 -6.75 3.92 -1.80
CA GLU A 38 -5.66 4.89 -1.98
C GLU A 38 -4.71 4.90 -0.79
N LYS A 39 -5.24 4.96 0.44
CA LYS A 39 -4.41 4.89 1.65
C LYS A 39 -3.63 3.57 1.75
N GLN A 40 -4.25 2.46 1.37
CA GLN A 40 -3.59 1.16 1.34
C GLN A 40 -2.45 1.12 0.31
N SER A 41 -2.62 1.72 -0.88
CA SER A 41 -1.57 1.74 -1.90
C SER A 41 -0.41 2.63 -1.47
N GLU A 42 -0.69 3.81 -0.90
CA GLU A 42 0.30 4.72 -0.31
C GLU A 42 1.17 3.98 0.72
N LEU A 43 0.54 3.34 1.71
CA LEU A 43 1.27 2.62 2.76
C LEU A 43 2.10 1.45 2.21
N LYS A 44 1.60 0.73 1.19
CA LYS A 44 2.36 -0.34 0.53
C LYS A 44 3.58 0.20 -0.21
N MET A 45 3.45 1.33 -0.88
CA MET A 45 4.58 1.96 -1.58
C MET A 45 5.63 2.46 -0.59
N GLU A 46 5.20 3.07 0.51
CA GLU A 46 6.10 3.56 1.55
C GLU A 46 6.85 2.41 2.25
N ALA A 47 6.16 1.33 2.59
CA ALA A 47 6.79 0.15 3.18
C ALA A 47 7.84 -0.47 2.23
N LYS A 48 7.53 -0.60 0.93
CA LYS A 48 8.50 -1.09 -0.07
C LYS A 48 9.73 -0.20 -0.16
N LYS A 49 9.53 1.12 -0.19
CA LYS A 49 10.63 2.09 -0.28
C LYS A 49 11.55 2.00 0.94
N GLN A 50 11.00 1.83 2.14
CA GLN A 50 11.82 1.66 3.35
C GLN A 50 12.64 0.37 3.31
N GLN A 51 12.04 -0.74 2.87
CA GLN A 51 12.75 -2.01 2.73
C GLN A 51 13.90 -1.94 1.71
N GLU A 52 13.68 -1.29 0.56
CA GLU A 52 14.70 -1.11 -0.46
C GLU A 52 15.88 -0.25 0.06
N LEU A 53 15.58 0.81 0.81
CA LEU A 53 16.60 1.67 1.42
C LEU A 53 17.42 0.92 2.47
N GLU A 54 16.79 0.16 3.36
CA GLU A 54 17.49 -0.66 4.35
C GLU A 54 18.38 -1.73 3.71
N GLU A 55 17.90 -2.38 2.65
CA GLU A 55 18.68 -3.38 1.93
C GLU A 55 19.86 -2.76 1.17
N GLU A 56 19.68 -1.56 0.60
CA GLU A 56 20.76 -0.81 -0.03
C GLU A 56 21.82 -0.36 0.99
N GLN A 57 21.40 0.16 2.14
CA GLN A 57 22.33 0.52 3.22
C GLN A 57 23.11 -0.69 3.73
N LYS A 58 22.46 -1.83 3.93
CA LYS A 58 23.12 -3.07 4.35
C LYS A 58 24.11 -3.57 3.32
N ARG A 59 23.83 -3.42 2.02
CA ARG A 59 24.78 -3.74 0.94
C ARG A 59 25.98 -2.80 0.93
N LEU A 60 25.77 -1.50 1.13
CA LEU A 60 26.86 -0.52 1.19
C LEU A 60 27.74 -0.73 2.42
N GLU A 61 27.15 -1.01 3.58
CA GLU A 61 27.88 -1.31 4.81
C GLU A 61 28.75 -2.56 4.66
N ARG A 62 28.22 -3.64 4.05
CA ARG A 62 29.02 -4.84 3.73
C ARG A 62 30.21 -4.51 2.84
N LYS A 63 29.99 -3.76 1.76
CA LYS A 63 31.06 -3.34 0.84
C LYS A 63 32.13 -2.48 1.53
N GLN A 64 31.73 -1.57 2.42
CA GLN A 64 32.70 -0.77 3.17
C GLN A 64 33.46 -1.61 4.20
N ARG A 65 32.77 -2.50 4.91
CA ARG A 65 33.42 -3.43 5.83
C ARG A 65 34.39 -4.36 5.11
N GLU A 66 34.04 -4.88 3.93
CA GLU A 66 34.96 -5.70 3.12
C GLU A 66 36.18 -4.91 2.63
N LYS A 67 35.99 -3.65 2.20
CA LYS A 67 37.10 -2.78 1.78
C LYS A 67 38.01 -2.35 2.94
N ASN A 68 37.44 -2.18 4.12
CA ASN A 68 38.15 -1.77 5.33
C ASN A 68 38.59 -2.98 6.19
N LYS A 69 38.20 -4.20 5.83
CA LYS A 69 38.72 -5.43 6.43
C LYS A 69 40.11 -5.66 5.90
N SER A 70 41.02 -6.01 6.81
CA SER A 70 42.36 -6.41 6.42
C SER A 70 42.30 -7.77 5.69
N PHE A 71 43.29 -8.05 4.84
CA PHE A 71 43.41 -9.32 4.12
C PHE A 71 43.36 -10.54 5.06
N GLU A 72 43.86 -10.39 6.28
CA GLU A 72 43.93 -11.45 7.30
C GLU A 72 42.54 -11.82 7.85
N ASP A 73 41.63 -10.86 8.00
CA ASP A 73 40.25 -11.12 8.41
C ASP A 73 39.44 -11.79 7.30
N LEU A 74 39.60 -11.31 6.05
CA LEU A 74 38.99 -11.95 4.88
C LEU A 74 39.53 -13.38 4.68
N PHE A 75 40.82 -13.58 4.95
CA PHE A 75 41.47 -14.89 4.85
C PHE A 75 41.05 -15.83 5.98
N ASN A 76 40.84 -15.36 7.20
CA ASN A 76 40.34 -16.17 8.31
C ASN A 76 38.85 -16.51 8.19
N GLU A 77 38.04 -15.63 7.58
CA GLU A 77 36.63 -15.92 7.23
C GLU A 77 36.52 -16.89 6.05
N SER A 78 37.48 -16.84 5.15
CA SER A 78 37.67 -17.84 4.13
C SER A 78 38.16 -19.14 4.78
N ASN A 79 37.43 -20.24 4.69
CA ASN A 79 37.92 -21.57 5.15
C ASN A 79 39.10 -22.11 4.30
N LEU A 80 39.90 -21.22 3.69
CA LEU A 80 41.08 -21.55 2.91
C LEU A 80 42.26 -21.79 3.86
N ASP A 81 42.45 -23.05 4.17
CA ASP A 81 43.58 -23.52 4.95
C ASP A 81 44.80 -23.69 4.03
N TRP A 82 45.69 -22.70 3.97
CA TRP A 82 46.89 -22.67 3.12
C TRP A 82 47.81 -23.88 3.33
N LYS A 83 47.73 -24.55 4.49
CA LYS A 83 48.43 -25.81 4.77
C LYS A 83 47.98 -26.98 3.88
N LYS A 84 46.80 -26.88 3.26
CA LYS A 84 46.27 -27.90 2.33
C LYS A 84 46.83 -27.78 0.92
N PHE A 85 47.51 -26.67 0.60
CA PHE A 85 48.04 -26.38 -0.73
C PHE A 85 49.57 -26.38 -0.81
N LYS A 86 50.26 -26.73 0.29
CA LYS A 86 51.72 -26.78 0.39
C LYS A 86 52.21 -28.23 0.40
#